data_AF-A0A2E7RVK1-F1
#
_entry.id   AF-A0A2E7RVK1-F1
#
_cell.length_a   1.000
_cell.length_b   1.000
_cell.length_c   1.000
_cell.angle_alpha   90.00
_cell.angle_beta   90.00
_cell.angle_gamma   90.00
#
_symmetry.space_group_name_H-M   'P 1'
#
loop_
_entity.id
_entity.type
_entity.pdbx_description
1 polymer ?
#
loop_
_entity_poly.entity_id
_entity_poly.type
_entity_poly.pdbx_seq_one_letter_code
_entity_poly.pdbx_strand_id
1 'polypeptide(L)'
;MGANDVDSGARGWLGRIKLWAVSMVIVSYLGSLGYGIVCHTLNFNTASHPAMYFVVWDMFCGWSAYANRLHIIGEGEDGKYYELAPGPWTKFTPFGDLTRHHYDPFLNHSSDIVRNCLKHTRAKPMRRLLVIEEYWAKKYNLPDSVWTHFFDEARQKHSYFQLRQVMAPCGTIVRRFPSWLDRQNQLVVSAQPLPSHPDSNSAGLSSEIRSTMRPLDGRTSGLIPSLGGGSSPSLFPPVDFERAPLAQ
;
A
#
# COMPACT_ATOMS: atom_id res chain seq x y z
N MET A 1 8.30 -70.01 6.34
CA MET A 1 8.62 -68.87 5.45
C MET A 1 7.34 -68.49 4.73
N GLY A 2 6.76 -67.30 4.94
CA GLY A 2 5.54 -66.97 4.16
C GLY A 2 4.65 -65.80 4.57
N ALA A 3 4.87 -65.09 5.68
CA ALA A 3 4.01 -63.93 6.03
C ALA A 3 4.80 -62.63 6.24
N ASN A 4 5.95 -62.70 6.92
CA ASN A 4 6.70 -61.49 7.31
C ASN A 4 7.48 -60.82 6.16
N ASP A 5 7.79 -61.54 5.07
CA ASP A 5 8.51 -60.99 3.91
C ASP A 5 7.61 -60.28 2.89
N VAL A 6 6.32 -60.62 2.85
CA VAL A 6 5.36 -59.97 1.94
C VAL A 6 4.98 -58.58 2.46
N ASP A 7 4.84 -58.47 3.79
CA ASP A 7 4.47 -57.24 4.49
C ASP A 7 5.58 -56.17 4.51
N SER A 8 6.86 -56.58 4.39
CA SER A 8 8.00 -55.67 4.30
C SER A 8 8.15 -55.10 2.88
N GLY A 9 7.93 -55.93 1.85
CA GLY A 9 7.91 -55.51 0.45
C GLY A 9 6.77 -54.54 0.11
N ALA A 10 5.55 -54.81 0.60
CA ALA A 10 4.39 -53.96 0.39
C ALA A 10 4.55 -52.57 1.05
N ARG A 11 5.08 -52.51 2.27
CA ARG A 11 5.39 -51.25 2.98
C ARG A 11 6.49 -50.46 2.27
N GLY A 12 7.51 -51.12 1.72
CA GLY A 12 8.56 -50.48 0.91
C GLY A 12 8.04 -49.90 -0.41
N TRP A 13 7.14 -50.63 -1.10
CA TRP A 13 6.51 -50.18 -2.35
C TRP A 13 5.57 -48.98 -2.13
N LEU A 14 4.73 -49.04 -1.09
CA LEU A 14 3.91 -47.90 -0.66
C LEU A 14 4.76 -46.68 -0.28
N GLY A 15 5.90 -46.87 0.39
CA GLY A 15 6.84 -45.80 0.70
C GLY A 15 7.44 -45.14 -0.55
N ARG A 16 7.81 -45.94 -1.56
CA ARG A 16 8.32 -45.43 -2.84
C ARG A 16 7.25 -44.67 -3.61
N ILE A 17 6.02 -45.18 -3.68
CA ILE A 17 4.91 -44.47 -4.35
C ILE A 17 4.62 -43.14 -3.68
N LYS A 18 4.63 -43.09 -2.34
CA LYS A 18 4.47 -41.83 -1.60
C LYS A 18 5.57 -40.83 -1.96
N LEU A 19 6.83 -41.28 -2.02
CA LEU A 19 7.95 -40.42 -2.41
C LEU A 19 7.80 -39.90 -3.84
N TRP A 20 7.41 -40.75 -4.79
CA TRP A 20 7.15 -40.36 -6.17
C TRP A 20 5.99 -39.37 -6.29
N ALA A 21 4.89 -39.60 -5.58
CA ALA A 21 3.75 -38.70 -5.57
C ALA A 21 4.12 -37.33 -4.99
N VAL A 22 4.83 -37.30 -3.86
CA VAL A 22 5.33 -36.06 -3.24
C VAL A 22 6.29 -35.34 -4.19
N SER A 23 7.21 -36.07 -4.81
CA SER A 23 8.17 -35.48 -5.76
C SER A 23 7.47 -34.90 -6.99
N MET A 24 6.45 -35.57 -7.53
CA MET A 24 5.65 -35.02 -8.63
C MET A 24 4.88 -33.77 -8.23
N VAL A 25 4.32 -33.72 -7.01
CA VAL A 25 3.65 -32.52 -6.51
C VAL A 25 4.64 -31.36 -6.39
N ILE A 26 5.83 -31.61 -5.84
CA ILE A 26 6.87 -30.58 -5.69
C ILE A 26 7.34 -30.09 -7.07
N VAL A 27 7.68 -30.99 -7.99
CA VAL A 27 8.17 -30.62 -9.33
C VAL A 27 7.10 -29.90 -10.14
N SER A 28 5.83 -30.34 -10.08
CA SER A 28 4.74 -29.66 -10.78
C SER A 28 4.47 -28.27 -10.21
N TYR A 29 4.49 -28.12 -8.88
CA TYR A 29 4.34 -26.84 -8.22
C TYR A 29 5.50 -25.88 -8.54
N LEU A 30 6.76 -26.29 -8.34
CA LEU A 30 7.92 -25.47 -8.67
C LEU A 30 8.02 -25.16 -10.17
N GLY A 31 7.67 -26.12 -11.03
CA GLY A 31 7.60 -25.92 -12.47
C GLY A 31 6.55 -24.88 -12.86
N SER A 32 5.38 -24.91 -12.21
CA SER A 32 4.33 -23.90 -12.43
C SER A 32 4.77 -22.51 -11.99
N LEU A 33 5.48 -22.38 -10.85
CA LEU A 33 6.05 -21.11 -10.39
C LEU A 33 7.11 -20.58 -11.36
N GLY A 34 8.02 -21.45 -11.82
CA GLY A 34 9.04 -21.10 -12.82
C GLY A 34 8.43 -20.63 -14.14
N TYR A 35 7.38 -21.32 -14.64
CA TYR A 35 6.63 -20.89 -15.80
C TYR A 35 5.96 -19.52 -15.57
N GLY A 36 5.41 -19.29 -14.38
CA GLY A 36 4.85 -18.00 -13.96
C GLY A 36 5.87 -16.84 -14.07
N ILE A 37 7.09 -17.06 -13.60
CA ILE A 37 8.20 -16.08 -13.68
C ILE A 37 8.53 -15.75 -15.14
N VAL A 38 8.68 -16.77 -15.99
CA VAL A 38 9.03 -16.59 -17.41
C VAL A 38 7.93 -15.81 -18.14
N CYS A 39 6.67 -16.18 -17.94
CA CYS A 39 5.52 -15.48 -18.51
C CYS A 39 5.50 -13.99 -18.12
N HIS A 40 5.70 -13.68 -16.84
CA HIS A 40 5.75 -12.29 -16.36
C HIS A 40 6.97 -11.51 -16.84
N THR A 41 8.13 -12.16 -16.92
CA THR A 41 9.37 -11.53 -17.39
C THR A 41 9.30 -11.18 -18.87
N LEU A 42 8.66 -12.02 -19.68
CA LEU A 42 8.54 -11.85 -21.12
C LEU A 42 7.25 -11.16 -21.56
N ASN A 43 6.40 -10.71 -20.63
CA ASN A 43 5.04 -10.20 -20.90
C ASN A 43 4.20 -11.14 -21.78
N PHE A 44 4.42 -12.44 -21.65
CA PHE A 44 3.75 -13.48 -22.41
C PHE A 44 2.69 -14.15 -21.54
N ASN A 45 1.43 -14.15 -21.99
CA ASN A 45 0.34 -14.92 -21.38
C ASN A 45 0.02 -14.59 -19.89
N THR A 46 0.34 -13.38 -19.44
CA THR A 46 0.29 -12.94 -18.03
C THR A 46 -1.11 -12.91 -17.40
N ALA A 47 -2.18 -13.01 -18.20
CA ALA A 47 -3.56 -12.95 -17.72
C ALA A 47 -4.49 -14.02 -18.35
N SER A 48 -3.92 -15.08 -18.94
CA SER A 48 -4.70 -15.94 -19.86
C SER A 48 -5.41 -17.12 -19.21
N HIS A 49 -5.14 -17.43 -17.94
CA HIS A 49 -5.82 -18.52 -17.22
C HIS A 49 -5.94 -18.22 -15.71
N PRO A 50 -7.09 -18.50 -15.07
CA PRO A 50 -7.29 -18.30 -13.63
C PRO A 50 -6.26 -19.02 -12.74
N ALA A 51 -5.71 -20.16 -13.18
CA ALA A 51 -4.66 -20.87 -12.45
C ALA A 51 -3.36 -20.05 -12.30
N MET A 52 -3.05 -19.16 -13.26
CA MET A 52 -1.91 -18.25 -13.14
C MET A 52 -2.08 -17.30 -11.96
N TYR A 53 -3.31 -16.91 -11.63
CA TYR A 53 -3.58 -16.10 -10.44
C TYR A 53 -3.13 -16.85 -9.18
N PHE A 54 -3.43 -18.14 -9.03
CA PHE A 54 -3.02 -18.90 -7.84
C PHE A 54 -1.51 -19.09 -7.73
N VAL A 55 -0.82 -19.30 -8.85
CA VAL A 55 0.65 -19.45 -8.89
C VAL A 55 1.35 -18.11 -8.59
N VAL A 56 0.88 -17.01 -9.19
CA VAL A 56 1.47 -15.68 -9.03
C VAL A 56 1.13 -15.06 -7.68
N TRP A 57 -0.10 -15.26 -7.18
CA TRP A 57 -0.56 -14.70 -5.90
C TRP A 57 0.13 -15.34 -4.69
N ASP A 58 0.55 -16.61 -4.81
CA ASP A 58 1.39 -17.27 -3.81
C ASP A 58 2.85 -16.75 -3.85
N MET A 59 3.34 -16.35 -5.02
CA MET A 59 4.71 -15.83 -5.19
C MET A 59 4.83 -14.32 -4.88
N PHE A 60 3.76 -13.56 -5.09
CA PHE A 60 3.65 -12.15 -4.77
C PHE A 60 2.46 -11.96 -3.85
N CYS A 61 2.72 -12.03 -2.54
CA CYS A 61 1.75 -11.63 -1.53
C CYS A 61 1.20 -10.26 -1.93
N GLY A 62 -0.05 -10.19 -2.38
CA GLY A 62 -0.74 -9.00 -2.91
C GLY A 62 -0.96 -7.89 -1.87
N TRP A 63 -0.16 -7.86 -0.83
CA TRP A 63 -0.11 -6.81 0.15
C TRP A 63 0.85 -5.72 -0.30
N SER A 64 0.29 -4.66 -0.87
CA SER A 64 0.96 -3.35 -0.82
C SER A 64 1.35 -3.08 0.64
N ALA A 65 2.60 -2.68 0.89
CA ALA A 65 3.06 -2.23 2.20
C ALA A 65 2.39 -0.92 2.64
N TYR A 66 1.61 -0.29 1.74
CA TYR A 66 0.94 0.96 1.95
C TYR A 66 -0.59 0.80 2.03
N ALA A 67 -1.21 1.57 2.91
CA ALA A 67 -2.63 1.83 2.90
C ALA A 67 -2.89 3.14 2.16
N ASN A 68 -4.07 3.27 1.56
CA ASN A 68 -4.47 4.50 0.86
C ASN A 68 -5.83 5.03 1.33
N ARG A 69 -6.02 6.34 1.20
CA ARG A 69 -7.32 7.03 1.33
C ARG A 69 -7.50 8.00 0.19
N LEU A 70 -8.76 8.18 -0.16
CA LEU A 70 -9.17 9.12 -1.18
C LEU A 70 -9.83 10.32 -0.52
N HIS A 71 -9.36 11.51 -0.87
CA HIS A 71 -9.90 12.80 -0.46
C HIS A 71 -10.42 13.50 -1.69
N ILE A 72 -11.71 13.84 -1.72
CA ILE A 72 -12.34 14.52 -2.84
C ILE A 72 -12.71 15.94 -2.38
N ILE A 73 -12.09 16.93 -3.00
CA ILE A 73 -12.15 18.32 -2.58
C ILE A 73 -12.65 19.20 -3.74
N GLY A 74 -13.62 20.06 -3.47
CA GLY A 74 -14.07 21.11 -4.38
C GLY A 74 -13.43 22.44 -4.03
N GLU A 75 -12.90 23.15 -5.01
CA GLU A 75 -12.47 24.53 -4.86
C GLU A 75 -13.59 25.46 -5.29
N GLY A 76 -14.12 26.27 -4.37
CA GLY A 76 -15.18 27.24 -4.65
C GLY A 76 -14.66 28.47 -5.40
N GLU A 77 -15.56 29.23 -6.01
CA GLU A 77 -15.24 30.54 -6.61
C GLU A 77 -14.72 31.57 -5.59
N ASP A 78 -14.98 31.36 -4.31
CA ASP A 78 -14.44 32.16 -3.20
C ASP A 78 -13.02 31.77 -2.77
N GLY A 79 -12.39 30.84 -3.50
CA GLY A 79 -11.03 30.36 -3.22
C GLY A 79 -10.93 29.42 -2.02
N LYS A 80 -12.07 29.03 -1.42
CA LYS A 80 -12.10 28.06 -0.33
C LYS A 80 -12.17 26.62 -0.84
N TYR A 81 -11.73 25.69 0.00
CA TYR A 81 -11.75 24.26 -0.27
C TYR A 81 -12.82 23.56 0.57
N TYR A 82 -13.61 22.71 -0.08
CA TYR A 82 -14.74 22.01 0.50
C TYR A 82 -14.58 20.50 0.34
N GLU A 83 -14.77 19.74 1.41
CA GLU A 83 -14.79 18.29 1.34
C GLU A 83 -16.09 17.81 0.68
N LEU A 84 -15.97 17.08 -0.44
CA LEU A 84 -17.10 16.55 -1.21
C LEU A 84 -17.37 15.07 -0.96
N ALA A 85 -16.47 14.38 -0.26
CA ALA A 85 -16.64 12.99 0.16
C ALA A 85 -16.15 12.82 1.60
N PRO A 86 -16.90 12.14 2.49
CA PRO A 86 -18.11 11.37 2.22
C PRO A 86 -19.28 12.28 1.83
N GLY A 87 -20.10 11.79 0.89
CA GLY A 87 -21.23 12.54 0.37
C GLY A 87 -22.28 12.86 1.45
N PRO A 88 -23.24 13.74 1.13
CA PRO A 88 -24.25 14.27 2.07
C PRO A 88 -25.16 13.22 2.73
N TRP A 89 -25.18 11.98 2.24
CA TRP A 89 -26.00 10.88 2.76
C TRP A 89 -25.37 10.16 3.96
N THR A 90 -26.15 9.30 4.62
CA THR A 90 -25.70 8.49 5.76
C THR A 90 -24.42 7.71 5.45
N LYS A 91 -23.49 7.68 6.40
CA LYS A 91 -22.23 6.93 6.26
C LYS A 91 -22.55 5.44 6.06
N PHE A 92 -22.25 4.92 4.89
CA PHE A 92 -22.28 3.49 4.59
C PHE A 92 -20.86 2.93 4.64
N THR A 93 -20.62 2.03 5.60
CA THR A 93 -19.31 1.41 5.89
C THR A 93 -19.45 -0.11 5.89
N PRO A 94 -19.47 -0.76 4.70
CA PRO A 94 -19.74 -2.19 4.59
C PRO A 94 -18.66 -3.06 5.24
N PHE A 95 -17.40 -2.58 5.27
CA PHE A 95 -16.27 -3.32 5.80
C PHE A 95 -15.46 -2.42 6.75
N GLY A 96 -15.82 -2.43 8.03
CA GLY A 96 -15.13 -1.67 9.07
C GLY A 96 -15.57 -0.21 9.15
N ASP A 97 -14.60 0.69 9.26
CA ASP A 97 -14.78 2.13 9.52
C ASP A 97 -14.72 3.00 8.25
N LEU A 98 -14.45 2.39 7.09
CA LEU A 98 -14.23 3.10 5.84
C LEU A 98 -15.52 3.37 5.08
N THR A 99 -15.67 4.63 4.68
CA THR A 99 -16.79 5.04 3.83
C THR A 99 -16.53 4.67 2.37
N ARG A 100 -17.63 4.54 1.60
CA ARG A 100 -17.64 4.00 0.24
C ARG A 100 -16.54 4.51 -0.70
N HIS A 101 -16.21 5.80 -0.67
CA HIS A 101 -15.27 6.40 -1.62
C HIS A 101 -13.81 5.94 -1.43
N HIS A 102 -13.46 5.42 -0.25
CA HIS A 102 -12.12 4.86 -0.01
C HIS A 102 -11.91 3.49 -0.68
N TYR A 103 -12.97 2.79 -1.11
CA TYR A 103 -12.87 1.51 -1.82
C TYR A 103 -12.67 1.67 -3.34
N ASP A 104 -12.48 2.90 -3.84
CA ASP A 104 -12.23 3.18 -5.26
C ASP A 104 -10.77 3.62 -5.51
N PRO A 105 -9.75 2.77 -5.25
CA PRO A 105 -8.34 3.12 -5.45
C PRO A 105 -7.99 3.37 -6.92
N PHE A 106 -8.82 2.85 -7.84
CA PHE A 106 -8.68 3.02 -9.28
C PHE A 106 -9.49 4.20 -9.83
N LEU A 107 -10.21 4.95 -8.99
CA LEU A 107 -10.93 6.17 -9.35
C LEU A 107 -11.98 5.97 -10.45
N ASN A 108 -12.57 4.78 -10.52
CA ASN A 108 -13.57 4.41 -11.53
C ASN A 108 -14.91 5.11 -11.30
N HIS A 109 -15.20 5.50 -10.06
CA HIS A 109 -16.49 6.07 -9.63
C HIS A 109 -16.37 7.48 -9.04
N SER A 110 -15.15 8.00 -8.93
CA SER A 110 -14.84 9.35 -8.45
C SER A 110 -15.73 10.45 -9.06
N SER A 111 -15.96 10.42 -10.37
CA SER A 111 -16.79 11.39 -11.10
C SER A 111 -18.27 11.30 -10.70
N ASP A 112 -18.81 10.09 -10.54
CA ASP A 112 -20.20 9.89 -10.12
C ASP A 112 -20.42 10.31 -8.67
N ILE A 113 -19.45 10.01 -7.79
CA ILE A 113 -19.47 10.45 -6.38
C ILE A 113 -19.57 11.97 -6.31
N VAL A 114 -18.72 12.66 -7.07
CA VAL A 114 -18.71 14.11 -7.18
C VAL A 114 -20.04 14.66 -7.70
N ARG A 115 -20.53 14.15 -8.83
CA ARG A 115 -21.77 14.66 -9.44
C ARG A 115 -22.96 14.48 -8.50
N ASN A 116 -23.03 13.34 -7.82
CA ASN A 116 -24.07 13.09 -6.83
C ASN A 116 -23.94 14.02 -5.63
N CYS A 117 -22.72 14.27 -5.14
CA CYS A 117 -22.51 15.23 -4.05
C CYS A 117 -23.00 16.62 -4.45
N LEU A 118 -22.51 17.17 -5.58
CA LEU A 118 -22.86 18.50 -6.05
C LEU A 118 -24.36 18.67 -6.33
N LYS A 119 -25.02 17.63 -6.86
CA LYS A 119 -26.47 17.63 -7.09
C LYS A 119 -27.29 17.75 -5.79
N HIS A 120 -26.76 17.25 -4.67
CA HIS A 120 -27.48 17.11 -3.40
C HIS A 120 -26.93 18.02 -2.28
N THR A 121 -25.98 18.90 -2.60
CA THR A 121 -25.44 19.91 -1.66
C THR A 121 -25.77 21.31 -2.14
N ARG A 122 -26.04 22.25 -1.23
CA ARG A 122 -26.08 23.69 -1.52
C ARG A 122 -24.67 24.26 -1.54
N ALA A 123 -23.82 23.69 -2.39
CA ALA A 123 -22.46 24.15 -2.55
C ALA A 123 -22.46 25.46 -3.34
N LYS A 124 -21.51 26.35 -3.03
CA LYS A 124 -21.18 27.46 -3.93
C LYS A 124 -20.75 26.92 -5.28
N PRO A 125 -20.86 27.69 -6.38
CA PRO A 125 -20.27 27.31 -7.65
C PRO A 125 -18.81 26.90 -7.46
N MET A 126 -18.49 25.71 -7.96
CA MET A 126 -17.13 25.18 -7.90
C MET A 126 -16.34 25.70 -9.09
N ARG A 127 -15.07 26.07 -8.87
CA ARG A 127 -14.12 26.41 -9.91
C ARG A 127 -13.49 25.17 -10.53
N ARG A 128 -13.10 24.23 -9.68
CA ARG A 128 -12.52 22.93 -10.06
C ARG A 128 -12.63 21.95 -8.92
N LEU A 129 -12.46 20.68 -9.24
CA LEU A 129 -12.53 19.59 -8.28
C LEU A 129 -11.22 18.81 -8.32
N LEU A 130 -10.76 18.40 -7.15
CA LEU A 130 -9.47 17.78 -6.93
C LEU A 130 -9.69 16.45 -6.21
N VAL A 131 -9.11 15.40 -6.78
CA VAL A 131 -9.06 14.09 -6.13
C VAL A 131 -7.63 13.87 -5.66
N ILE A 132 -7.44 13.89 -4.35
CA ILE A 132 -6.16 13.72 -3.68
C ILE A 132 -6.15 12.33 -3.08
N GLU A 133 -5.05 11.61 -3.29
CA GLU A 133 -4.80 10.35 -2.63
C GLU A 133 -3.77 10.54 -1.52
N GLU A 134 -4.05 9.93 -0.39
CA GLU A 134 -3.16 9.83 0.77
C GLU A 134 -2.65 8.40 0.87
N TYR A 135 -1.34 8.22 1.02
CA TYR A 135 -0.71 6.93 1.31
C TYR A 135 0.10 6.97 2.59
N TRP A 136 0.16 5.85 3.31
CA TRP A 136 1.07 5.67 4.44
C TRP A 136 1.41 4.18 4.62
N ALA A 137 2.48 3.89 5.36
CA ALA A 137 2.88 2.50 5.62
C ALA A 137 1.85 1.79 6.51
N LYS A 138 1.41 0.59 6.11
CA LYS A 138 0.38 -0.20 6.82
C LYS A 138 0.74 -0.52 8.27
N LYS A 139 2.03 -0.52 8.64
CA LYS A 139 2.46 -0.69 10.03
C LYS A 139 1.75 0.27 11.00
N TYR A 140 1.39 1.47 10.52
CA TYR A 140 0.69 2.46 11.34
C TYR A 140 -0.79 2.13 11.58
N ASN A 141 -1.36 1.14 10.87
CA ASN A 141 -2.74 0.67 11.10
C ASN A 141 -2.85 -0.32 12.26
N LEU A 142 -1.74 -0.72 12.87
CA LEU A 142 -1.77 -1.64 14.01
C LEU A 142 -2.56 -1.00 15.18
N PRO A 143 -3.36 -1.79 15.92
CA PRO A 143 -3.98 -1.33 17.16
C PRO A 143 -2.93 -0.85 18.16
N ASP A 144 -3.28 0.11 19.02
CA ASP A 144 -2.33 0.68 20.00
C ASP A 144 -1.75 -0.39 20.94
N SER A 145 -2.56 -1.37 21.34
CA SER A 145 -2.10 -2.50 22.16
C SER A 145 -0.99 -3.31 21.48
N VAL A 146 -1.07 -3.47 20.16
CA VAL A 146 -0.08 -4.18 19.35
C VAL A 146 1.15 -3.31 19.14
N TRP A 147 0.96 -2.02 18.86
CA TRP A 147 2.07 -1.09 18.68
C TRP A 147 2.95 -1.02 19.93
N THR A 148 2.35 -0.78 21.10
CA THR A 148 3.07 -0.68 22.38
C THR A 148 3.75 -1.99 22.79
N HIS A 149 3.27 -3.14 22.31
CA HIS A 149 3.92 -4.42 22.57
C HIS A 149 5.21 -4.62 21.77
N PHE A 150 5.25 -4.10 20.53
CA PHE A 150 6.36 -4.34 19.59
C PHE A 150 7.31 -3.15 19.42
N PHE A 151 6.91 -1.94 19.80
CA PHE A 151 7.67 -0.72 19.58
C PHE A 151 7.72 0.13 20.86
N ASP A 152 8.93 0.55 21.25
CA ASP A 152 9.16 1.46 22.38
C ASP A 152 8.89 2.93 22.00
N GLU A 153 8.79 3.23 20.70
CA GLU A 153 8.58 4.58 20.18
C GLU A 153 7.10 4.97 20.06
N ALA A 154 6.82 6.26 20.23
CA ALA A 154 5.49 6.80 20.00
C ALA A 154 5.12 6.69 18.50
N ARG A 155 3.88 6.27 18.24
CA ARG A 155 3.39 6.09 16.86
C ARG A 155 3.25 7.44 16.14
N GLN A 156 4.16 7.71 15.20
CA GLN A 156 4.11 8.89 14.34
C GLN A 156 3.79 8.49 12.89
N LYS A 157 2.53 8.66 12.48
CA LYS A 157 2.09 8.35 11.10
C LYS A 157 2.62 9.41 10.14
N HIS A 158 3.38 8.98 9.14
CA HIS A 158 3.74 9.82 8.00
C HIS A 158 2.89 9.48 6.78
N SER A 159 2.22 10.50 6.23
CA SER A 159 1.36 10.39 5.07
C SER A 159 1.96 11.12 3.87
N TYR A 160 1.85 10.50 2.69
CA TYR A 160 2.20 11.07 1.40
C TYR A 160 0.93 11.45 0.65
N PHE A 161 0.86 12.67 0.15
CA PHE A 161 -0.29 13.16 -0.60
C PHE A 161 0.08 13.34 -2.07
N GLN A 162 -0.80 12.90 -2.96
CA GLN A 162 -0.62 13.00 -4.41
C GLN A 162 -1.94 13.37 -5.08
N LEU A 163 -1.92 14.38 -5.94
CA LEU A 163 -3.06 14.70 -6.79
C LEU A 163 -3.24 13.58 -7.84
N ARG A 164 -4.43 12.98 -7.90
CA ARG A 164 -4.77 11.92 -8.84
C ARG A 164 -5.63 12.38 -10.00
N GLN A 165 -6.58 13.28 -9.75
CA GLN A 165 -7.45 13.81 -10.81
C GLN A 165 -7.79 15.28 -10.57
N VAL A 166 -7.93 16.01 -11.68
CA VAL A 166 -8.58 17.32 -11.73
C VAL A 166 -9.83 17.17 -12.56
N MET A 167 -10.96 17.63 -12.04
CA MET A 167 -12.23 17.62 -12.75
C MET A 167 -12.79 19.04 -12.87
N ALA A 168 -13.56 19.25 -13.93
CA ALA A 168 -14.38 20.43 -14.11
C ALA A 168 -15.52 20.42 -13.07
N PRO A 169 -16.18 21.58 -12.83
CA PRO A 169 -17.29 21.67 -11.87
C PRO A 169 -18.46 20.72 -12.15
N CYS A 170 -18.64 20.30 -13.41
CA CYS A 170 -19.64 19.31 -13.81
C CYS A 170 -19.23 17.85 -13.53
N GLY A 171 -18.06 17.62 -12.90
CA GLY A 171 -17.51 16.29 -12.63
C GLY A 171 -16.76 15.66 -13.81
N THR A 172 -16.69 16.30 -14.97
CA THR A 172 -15.91 15.80 -16.11
C THR A 172 -14.42 15.81 -15.81
N ILE A 173 -13.74 14.70 -16.05
CA ILE A 173 -12.29 14.57 -15.80
C ILE A 173 -11.54 15.43 -16.81
N VAL A 174 -10.77 16.39 -16.32
CA VAL A 174 -9.89 17.26 -17.13
C VAL A 174 -8.50 16.65 -17.23
N ARG A 175 -7.99 16.11 -16.12
CA ARG A 175 -6.66 15.52 -16.06
C ARG A 175 -6.61 14.37 -15.07
N ARG A 176 -5.80 13.37 -15.38
CA ARG A 176 -5.51 12.21 -14.51
C ARG A 176 -4.01 12.05 -14.35
N PHE A 177 -3.60 11.65 -13.16
CA PHE A 177 -2.21 11.42 -12.79
C PHE A 177 -2.05 9.97 -12.28
N PRO A 178 -0.83 9.40 -12.41
CA PRO A 178 -0.50 8.11 -11.83
C PRO A 178 -0.75 8.07 -10.30
N SER A 179 -0.96 6.87 -9.75
CA SER A 179 -0.93 6.73 -8.29
C SER A 179 0.43 7.11 -7.73
N TRP A 180 0.50 7.45 -6.44
CA TRP A 180 1.80 7.68 -5.81
C TRP A 180 2.70 6.46 -5.96
N LEU A 181 2.16 5.25 -5.78
CA LEU A 181 2.91 4.00 -5.91
C LEU A 181 3.39 3.78 -7.35
N ASP A 182 2.54 4.00 -8.35
CA ASP A 182 2.93 3.90 -9.76
C ASP A 182 4.00 4.93 -10.10
N ARG A 183 3.90 6.14 -9.56
CA ARG A 183 4.92 7.18 -9.73
C ARG A 183 6.25 6.76 -9.12
N GLN A 184 6.25 6.17 -7.91
CA GLN A 184 7.49 5.65 -7.31
C GLN A 184 8.09 4.53 -8.16
N ASN A 185 7.27 3.59 -8.64
CA ASN A 185 7.71 2.52 -9.52
C ASN A 185 8.35 3.07 -10.81
N GLN A 186 7.72 4.09 -11.42
CA GLN A 186 8.27 4.75 -12.60
C GLN A 186 9.58 5.48 -12.30
N LEU A 187 9.71 6.15 -11.15
CA LEU A 187 10.94 6.82 -10.74
C LEU A 187 12.07 5.84 -10.47
N VAL A 188 11.78 4.68 -9.86
CA VAL A 188 12.79 3.63 -9.63
C VAL A 188 13.27 3.04 -10.95
N VAL A 189 12.37 2.77 -11.89
CA VAL A 189 12.72 2.21 -13.21
C VAL A 189 13.45 3.24 -14.08
N SER A 190 13.14 4.52 -13.94
CA SER A 190 13.79 5.62 -14.68
C SER A 190 14.97 6.26 -13.94
N ALA A 191 15.31 5.78 -12.74
CA ALA A 191 16.46 6.27 -12.01
C ALA A 191 17.71 5.96 -12.83
N GLN A 192 18.32 7.01 -13.40
CA GLN A 192 19.70 6.90 -13.83
C GLN A 192 20.51 6.51 -12.58
N PRO A 193 21.47 5.56 -12.69
CA PRO A 193 22.39 5.32 -11.60
C PRO A 193 22.97 6.68 -11.22
N LEU A 194 22.84 7.04 -9.94
CA LEU A 194 23.46 8.26 -9.42
C LEU A 194 24.92 8.22 -9.90
N PRO A 195 25.45 9.32 -10.49
CA PRO A 195 26.86 9.39 -10.81
C PRO A 195 27.62 8.93 -9.58
N SER A 196 28.54 7.96 -9.74
CA SER A 196 29.45 7.58 -8.68
C SER A 196 30.05 8.87 -8.14
N HIS A 197 29.71 9.22 -6.89
CA HIS A 197 30.25 10.42 -6.26
C HIS A 197 31.77 10.35 -6.41
N PRO A 198 32.47 11.41 -6.85
CA PRO A 198 33.93 11.38 -7.07
C PRO A 198 34.77 11.07 -5.82
N ASP A 199 34.12 10.83 -4.68
CA ASP A 199 34.67 10.55 -3.36
C ASP A 199 34.22 9.19 -2.79
N SER A 200 33.77 8.26 -3.64
CA SER A 200 33.39 6.90 -3.21
C SER A 200 34.54 6.11 -2.56
N ASN A 201 35.78 6.59 -2.66
CA ASN A 201 36.95 6.07 -1.96
C ASN A 201 37.41 6.90 -0.75
N SER A 202 36.82 8.08 -0.48
CA SER A 202 37.24 9.00 0.60
C SER A 202 36.16 9.25 1.65
N ALA A 203 34.90 8.86 1.40
CA ALA A 203 33.86 8.85 2.44
C ALA A 203 33.96 7.59 3.31
N GLY A 204 35.03 7.49 4.11
CA GLY A 204 34.96 6.68 5.31
C GLY A 204 33.74 7.12 6.12
N LEU A 205 32.78 6.21 6.35
CA LEU A 205 31.65 6.42 7.25
C LEU A 205 32.13 7.20 8.47
N SER A 206 31.55 8.37 8.73
CA SER A 206 31.96 9.21 9.87
C SER A 206 31.96 8.35 11.13
N SER A 207 32.93 8.61 12.03
CA SER A 207 33.06 7.84 13.28
C SER A 207 31.75 7.82 14.07
N GLU A 208 30.93 8.86 13.92
CA GLU A 208 29.59 8.99 14.49
C GLU A 208 28.59 7.99 13.88
N ILE A 209 28.53 7.83 12.56
CA ILE A 209 27.64 6.84 11.90
C ILE A 209 28.13 5.41 12.17
N ARG A 210 29.45 5.20 12.25
CA ARG A 210 30.02 3.91 12.64
C ARG A 210 29.73 3.57 14.12
N SER A 211 29.56 4.58 14.98
CA SER A 211 29.24 4.38 16.39
C SER A 211 27.76 4.05 16.64
N THR A 212 26.86 4.42 15.72
CA THR A 212 25.41 4.16 15.84
C THR A 212 24.99 2.84 15.19
N MET A 213 25.80 2.28 14.28
CA MET A 213 25.66 0.89 13.84
C MET A 213 26.42 -0.03 14.79
N ARG A 214 25.80 -0.45 15.90
CA ARG A 214 26.32 -1.61 16.62
C ARG A 214 25.96 -2.91 15.88
N PRO A 215 26.86 -3.89 15.82
CA PRO A 215 26.52 -5.23 15.38
C PRO A 215 25.45 -5.79 16.32
N LEU A 216 24.54 -6.60 15.78
CA LEU A 216 23.61 -7.41 16.57
C LEU A 216 24.40 -8.41 17.42
N ASP A 217 24.90 -7.96 18.57
CA ASP A 217 25.44 -8.83 19.62
C ASP A 217 24.46 -8.82 20.78
N GLY A 218 23.80 -9.97 20.95
CA GLY A 218 22.86 -10.22 22.03
C GLY A 218 23.57 -10.27 23.38
N ARG A 219 23.62 -9.15 24.10
CA ARG A 219 23.69 -9.11 25.56
C ARG A 219 23.61 -7.67 26.07
N THR A 220 22.90 -7.49 27.18
CA THR A 220 22.92 -6.33 28.11
C THR A 220 22.30 -5.03 27.57
N SER A 221 21.04 -4.72 27.90
CA SER A 221 20.55 -4.12 29.15
C SER A 221 20.81 -2.60 29.26
N GLY A 222 19.73 -1.82 29.12
CA GLY A 222 19.44 -0.60 29.86
C GLY A 222 20.35 0.63 29.65
N LEU A 223 19.82 1.65 28.95
CA LEU A 223 19.68 3.04 29.41
C LEU A 223 19.33 3.95 28.22
N ILE A 224 18.15 4.60 28.31
CA ILE A 224 17.62 5.56 27.33
C ILE A 224 18.22 6.95 27.61
N PRO A 225 18.73 7.71 26.61
CA PRO A 225 18.94 9.14 26.76
C PRO A 225 17.63 9.88 26.45
N SER A 226 17.12 10.58 27.47
CA SER A 226 16.06 11.59 27.38
C SER A 226 16.50 12.76 26.49
N LEU A 227 15.67 13.11 25.50
CA LEU A 227 15.76 14.38 24.77
C LEU A 227 14.42 15.11 24.90
N GLY A 228 14.52 16.34 25.41
CA GLY A 228 13.46 17.14 25.98
C GLY A 228 12.30 17.49 25.04
N GLY A 229 11.16 17.72 25.67
CA GLY A 229 9.93 18.18 25.04
C GLY A 229 10.12 19.52 24.32
N GLY A 230 9.87 19.49 23.01
CA GLY A 230 9.68 20.66 22.18
C GLY A 230 8.71 20.29 21.07
N SER A 231 7.43 20.66 21.25
CA SER A 231 6.41 20.56 20.22
C SER A 231 6.85 21.35 18.98
N SER A 232 7.16 20.65 17.89
CA SER A 232 7.39 21.29 16.60
C SER A 232 6.06 21.91 16.11
N PRO A 233 6.00 23.22 15.79
CA PRO A 233 4.79 23.81 15.27
C PRO A 233 4.53 23.29 13.85
N SER A 234 3.31 22.82 13.59
CA SER A 234 2.91 22.35 12.27
C SER A 234 3.01 23.48 11.26
N LEU A 235 3.75 23.27 10.16
CA LEU A 235 3.86 24.19 9.02
C LEU A 235 2.55 24.35 8.23
N PHE A 236 1.50 23.64 8.61
CA PHE A 236 0.19 23.73 8.02
C PHE A 236 -0.79 24.28 9.06
N PRO A 237 -1.57 25.32 8.72
CA PRO A 237 -2.66 25.74 9.58
C PRO A 237 -3.64 24.56 9.76
N PRO A 238 -4.28 24.42 10.93
CA PRO A 238 -5.39 23.48 11.07
C PRO A 238 -6.47 23.88 10.06
N VAL A 239 -6.70 23.01 9.07
CA VAL A 239 -7.78 23.20 8.09
C VAL A 239 -9.01 22.54 8.69
N ASP A 240 -9.87 23.35 9.31
CA ASP A 240 -11.24 22.94 9.58
C ASP A 240 -11.94 22.79 8.22
N PHE A 241 -12.09 21.55 7.75
CA PHE A 241 -12.85 21.27 6.53
C PHE A 241 -14.33 21.55 6.80
N GLU A 242 -14.80 22.70 6.32
CA GLU A 242 -16.21 23.06 6.39
C GLU A 242 -17.00 22.12 5.45
N ARG A 243 -17.81 21.24 6.05
CA ARG A 243 -18.65 20.29 5.29
C ARG A 243 -19.74 21.06 4.57
N ALA A 244 -19.92 20.80 3.27
CA ALA A 244 -20.96 21.47 2.48
C ALA A 244 -22.37 21.17 3.05
N PRO A 245 -23.24 22.19 3.22
CA PRO A 245 -24.57 22.00 3.77
C PRO A 245 -25.49 21.21 2.81
N LEU A 246 -26.36 20.38 3.39
CA LEU A 246 -27.34 19.55 2.68
C LEU A 246 -28.38 20.41 1.94
N ALA A 247 -28.78 19.99 0.74
CA ALA A 247 -29.97 20.53 0.11
C ALA A 247 -31.23 19.89 0.73
N GLN A 248 -32.12 20.73 1.29
CA GLN A 248 -33.51 20.35 1.61
C GLN A 248 -34.30 20.14 0.32
#